data_AF-A0A7S6RCP7-F1
#
_entry.id   AF-A0A7S6RCP7-F1
#
_cell.length_a   1.000
_cell.length_b   1.000
_cell.length_c   1.000
_cell.angle_alpha   90.00
_cell.angle_beta   90.00
_cell.angle_gamma   90.00
#
_symmetry.space_group_name_H-M   'P 1'
#
loop_
_entity.id
_entity.type
_entity.pdbx_description
1 polymer ?
#
loop_
_entity_poly.entity_id
_entity_poly.type
_entity_poly.pdbx_seq_one_letter_code
_entity_poly.pdbx_strand_id
1 'polypeptide(L)'
;MDHKTHTPKPKKKNYAVIRPSPEQPKKSQNTKSSLKDKFDLEIIQKNPWGQFLLFVENCYSQYIPPSTEEEKKRGNILQTAVETFNEYHRESWRHILNRIPPSSNKLIDDFYYHLSNREKLTPREVYQESQAAIQGLINNAEYGFIDTDNRDIIRITQLCDAINYFQKHRSKTYLVLSQLEAYVPEDAKKFFAASQVFQGIIASGSHEILTDFGMALMKHFKVTRTAIKDETAKNLVSGLGEIERQLKTQISILEAEKLELTGELEQLREQGHQEIVTQIAQELQNGSQPALDQIQKIISLIQPQIEASGEAQISSDDALAIFIVLRNLMTIFQKLGIETYPKSLKDSFTISQVDLAKYAYVGGTPFTNYTEIKRVQCIQKGWKVNDNIITPAKVQELTDNSTNN
;
A
#
# COMPACT_ATOMS: atom_id res chain seq x y z
N MET A 1 -17.24 74.02 14.71
CA MET A 1 -18.54 74.18 15.39
C MET A 1 -19.61 74.06 14.32
N ASP A 2 -19.89 72.83 13.90
CA ASP A 2 -20.94 71.98 14.48
C ASP A 2 -22.32 72.65 14.48
N HIS A 3 -23.10 72.37 13.45
CA HIS A 3 -24.53 72.13 13.63
C HIS A 3 -24.96 70.95 12.75
N LYS A 4 -25.12 69.80 13.42
CA LYS A 4 -25.91 68.67 12.94
C LYS A 4 -27.36 69.12 12.74
N THR A 5 -27.96 68.73 11.62
CA THR A 5 -29.41 68.48 11.58
C THR A 5 -29.66 67.16 10.86
N HIS A 6 -30.18 66.22 11.66
CA HIS A 6 -30.66 64.91 11.28
C HIS A 6 -31.86 65.06 10.35
N THR A 7 -31.88 64.35 9.23
CA THR A 7 -33.15 63.96 8.57
C THR A 7 -33.12 62.47 8.18
N PRO A 8 -34.28 61.80 8.20
CA PRO A 8 -34.40 60.37 8.47
C PRO A 8 -34.41 59.53 7.18
N LYS A 9 -33.85 58.32 7.24
CA LYS A 9 -33.97 57.31 6.17
C LYS A 9 -35.44 56.94 5.93
N PRO A 10 -35.97 57.01 4.70
CA PRO A 10 -37.29 56.46 4.41
C PRO A 10 -37.22 54.94 4.20
N LYS A 11 -38.15 54.26 4.89
CA LYS A 11 -38.44 52.83 4.82
C LYS A 11 -38.91 52.42 3.41
N LYS A 12 -38.39 51.29 2.90
CA LYS A 12 -38.85 50.63 1.68
C LYS A 12 -40.35 50.33 1.77
N LYS A 13 -41.15 50.88 0.85
CA LYS A 13 -42.50 50.42 0.56
C LYS A 13 -42.45 49.43 -0.61
N ASN A 14 -42.84 48.19 -0.35
CA ASN A 14 -43.06 47.17 -1.37
C ASN A 14 -44.30 47.55 -2.18
N TYR A 15 -44.13 47.87 -3.46
CA TYR A 15 -45.21 47.83 -4.43
C TYR A 15 -45.16 46.48 -5.13
N ALA A 16 -46.14 45.63 -4.81
CA ALA A 16 -46.44 44.43 -5.57
C ALA A 16 -47.00 44.87 -6.93
N VAL A 17 -46.15 44.83 -7.96
CA VAL A 17 -46.61 44.84 -9.35
C VAL A 17 -46.71 43.38 -9.76
N ILE A 18 -47.95 42.92 -9.88
CA ILE A 18 -48.32 41.65 -10.51
C ILE A 18 -47.78 41.69 -11.94
N ARG A 19 -46.67 40.99 -12.19
CA ARG A 19 -46.23 40.70 -13.56
C ARG A 19 -47.01 39.48 -14.06
N PRO A 20 -47.61 39.53 -15.26
CA PRO A 20 -48.19 38.35 -15.88
C PRO A 20 -47.10 37.27 -15.98
N SER A 21 -47.50 36.01 -15.73
CA SER A 21 -46.62 34.86 -15.94
C SER A 21 -45.98 34.97 -17.33
N PRO A 22 -44.65 34.80 -17.48
CA PRO A 22 -44.11 34.59 -18.80
C PRO A 22 -44.74 33.30 -19.29
N GLU A 23 -45.58 33.40 -20.33
CA GLU A 23 -45.89 32.26 -21.17
C GLU A 23 -44.56 31.56 -21.45
N GLN A 24 -44.46 30.30 -21.00
CA GLN A 24 -43.34 29.46 -21.39
C GLN A 24 -43.28 29.51 -22.91
N PRO A 25 -42.16 29.94 -23.53
CA PRO A 25 -42.04 29.78 -24.96
C PRO A 25 -42.15 28.28 -25.22
N LYS A 26 -43.19 27.90 -25.97
CA LYS A 26 -43.40 26.53 -26.45
C LYS A 26 -42.05 26.04 -26.98
N LYS A 27 -41.51 24.99 -26.36
CA LYS A 27 -40.32 24.28 -26.84
C LYS A 27 -40.60 23.84 -28.28
N SER A 28 -40.13 24.60 -29.26
CA SER A 28 -39.89 24.04 -30.59
C SER A 28 -38.74 23.07 -30.41
N GLN A 29 -39.08 21.78 -30.32
CA GLN A 29 -38.10 20.71 -30.51
C GLN A 29 -37.61 20.80 -31.96
N ASN A 30 -36.60 21.63 -32.20
CA ASN A 30 -35.75 21.47 -33.36
C ASN A 30 -34.98 20.17 -33.11
N THR A 31 -35.52 19.05 -33.62
CA THR A 31 -34.88 17.74 -33.64
C THR A 31 -33.67 17.80 -34.55
N LYS A 32 -32.58 18.38 -34.04
CA LYS A 32 -31.25 18.09 -34.56
C LYS A 32 -30.95 16.64 -34.24
N SER A 33 -30.48 15.89 -35.24
CA SER A 33 -30.01 14.52 -35.02
C SER A 33 -28.85 14.57 -34.03
N SER A 34 -29.01 13.91 -32.90
CA SER A 34 -27.96 13.75 -31.89
C SER A 34 -27.02 12.63 -32.29
N LEU A 35 -25.78 12.70 -31.85
CA LEU A 35 -24.85 11.56 -31.88
C LEU A 35 -25.47 10.27 -31.31
N LYS A 36 -26.32 10.41 -30.29
CA LYS A 36 -27.05 9.30 -29.66
C LYS A 36 -28.09 8.63 -30.56
N ASP A 37 -28.51 9.30 -31.64
CA ASP A 37 -29.45 8.73 -32.61
C ASP A 37 -28.73 7.92 -33.70
N LYS A 38 -27.42 8.13 -33.86
CA LYS A 38 -26.60 7.54 -34.95
C LYS A 38 -25.62 6.47 -34.48
N PHE A 39 -25.27 6.45 -33.21
CA PHE A 39 -24.31 5.50 -32.63
C PHE A 39 -24.79 5.01 -31.28
N ASP A 40 -24.43 3.77 -30.95
CA ASP A 40 -24.66 3.21 -29.63
C ASP A 40 -23.91 4.01 -28.57
N LEU A 41 -24.56 4.27 -27.43
CA LEU A 41 -23.99 5.08 -26.36
C LEU A 41 -22.68 4.49 -25.82
N GLU A 42 -22.56 3.16 -25.77
CA GLU A 42 -21.35 2.47 -25.34
C GLU A 42 -20.15 2.76 -26.27
N ILE A 43 -20.40 2.82 -27.58
CA ILE A 43 -19.37 3.14 -28.58
C ILE A 43 -18.91 4.60 -28.41
N ILE A 44 -19.86 5.51 -28.18
CA ILE A 44 -19.57 6.93 -27.94
C ILE A 44 -18.76 7.10 -26.66
N GLN A 45 -19.13 6.38 -25.59
CA GLN A 45 -18.51 6.53 -24.29
C GLN A 45 -17.09 5.95 -24.20
N LYS A 46 -16.80 4.91 -24.98
CA LYS A 46 -15.47 4.29 -25.08
C LYS A 46 -14.51 5.04 -26.00
N ASN A 47 -15.00 5.98 -26.80
CA ASN A 47 -14.16 6.78 -27.70
C ASN A 47 -13.95 8.19 -27.14
N PRO A 48 -12.71 8.70 -27.04
CA PRO A 48 -12.46 10.00 -26.42
C PRO A 48 -13.05 11.16 -27.22
N TRP A 49 -13.11 11.04 -28.55
CA TRP A 49 -13.71 12.04 -29.42
C TRP A 49 -15.24 11.93 -29.47
N GLY A 50 -15.78 10.73 -29.27
CA GLY A 50 -17.19 10.52 -28.99
C GLY A 50 -17.64 11.28 -27.74
N GLN A 51 -16.90 11.13 -26.63
CA GLN A 51 -17.11 11.87 -25.38
C GLN A 51 -16.96 13.39 -25.56
N PHE A 52 -15.91 13.84 -26.28
CA PHE A 52 -15.72 15.26 -26.59
C PHE A 52 -16.94 15.84 -27.32
N LEU A 53 -17.42 15.18 -28.38
CA LEU A 53 -18.56 15.69 -29.14
C LEU A 53 -19.88 15.55 -28.37
N LEU A 54 -20.01 14.55 -27.51
CA LEU A 54 -21.14 14.44 -26.57
C LEU A 54 -21.17 15.65 -25.62
N PHE A 55 -20.01 16.06 -25.10
CA PHE A 55 -19.88 17.31 -24.35
C PHE A 55 -20.34 18.51 -25.18
N VAL A 56 -19.90 18.62 -26.44
CA VAL A 56 -20.30 19.72 -27.34
C VAL A 56 -21.82 19.75 -27.52
N GLU A 57 -22.45 18.61 -27.80
CA GLU A 57 -23.91 18.53 -27.95
C GLU A 57 -24.65 18.92 -26.67
N ASN A 58 -24.16 18.50 -25.50
CA ASN A 58 -24.80 18.82 -24.23
C ASN A 58 -24.68 20.30 -23.89
N CYS A 59 -23.45 20.85 -23.95
CA CYS A 59 -23.16 22.24 -23.59
C CYS A 59 -23.77 23.25 -24.57
N TYR A 60 -23.93 22.86 -25.83
CA TYR A 60 -24.41 23.72 -26.90
C TYR A 60 -25.72 23.21 -27.52
N SER A 61 -26.50 22.43 -26.76
CA SER A 61 -27.80 21.89 -27.19
C SER A 61 -28.79 22.96 -27.65
N GLN A 62 -28.78 24.12 -26.99
CA GLN A 62 -29.63 25.26 -27.31
C GLN A 62 -29.03 26.18 -28.39
N TYR A 63 -27.81 25.90 -28.84
CA TYR A 63 -27.18 26.69 -29.88
C TYR A 63 -27.97 26.54 -31.19
N ILE A 64 -28.45 27.64 -31.76
CA ILE A 64 -29.12 27.63 -33.06
C ILE A 64 -28.06 27.99 -34.10
N PRO A 65 -27.78 27.11 -35.08
CA PRO A 65 -26.81 27.40 -36.11
C PRO A 65 -27.26 28.62 -36.92
N PRO A 66 -26.31 29.36 -37.49
CA PRO A 66 -26.59 30.53 -38.31
C PRO A 66 -27.53 30.15 -39.45
N SER A 67 -28.70 30.79 -39.43
CA SER A 67 -29.77 30.54 -40.40
C SER A 67 -29.82 31.62 -41.47
N THR A 68 -29.20 32.77 -41.21
CA THR A 68 -29.13 33.89 -42.15
C THR A 68 -27.98 33.70 -43.15
N GLU A 69 -28.16 34.20 -44.37
CA GLU A 69 -27.10 34.17 -45.40
C GLU A 69 -25.85 34.95 -44.96
N GLU A 70 -26.02 36.03 -44.19
CA GLU A 70 -24.90 36.86 -43.71
C GLU A 70 -24.01 36.12 -42.71
N GLU A 71 -24.59 35.35 -41.78
CA GLU A 71 -23.82 34.59 -40.81
C GLU A 71 -23.09 33.40 -41.45
N LYS A 72 -23.73 32.71 -42.42
CA LYS A 72 -23.07 31.67 -43.22
C LYS A 72 -21.89 32.24 -44.02
N LYS A 73 -22.08 33.44 -44.59
CA LYS A 73 -21.01 34.16 -45.29
C LYS A 73 -19.84 34.50 -44.36
N ARG A 74 -20.11 34.93 -43.12
CA ARG A 74 -19.06 35.18 -42.11
C ARG A 74 -18.28 33.93 -41.75
N GLY A 75 -18.96 32.80 -41.52
CA GLY A 75 -18.32 31.52 -41.26
C GLY A 75 -17.38 31.11 -42.39
N ASN A 76 -17.87 31.15 -43.64
CA ASN A 76 -17.06 30.84 -44.83
C ASN A 76 -15.84 31.75 -44.96
N ILE A 77 -15.98 33.06 -44.70
CA ILE A 77 -14.85 34.00 -44.71
C ILE A 77 -13.78 33.60 -43.70
N LEU A 78 -14.18 33.24 -42.47
CA LEU A 78 -13.24 32.84 -41.43
C LEU A 78 -12.62 31.46 -41.69
N GLN A 79 -13.36 30.54 -42.30
CA GLN A 79 -12.82 29.26 -42.76
C GLN A 79 -11.73 29.46 -43.81
N THR A 80 -11.98 30.28 -44.85
CA THR A 80 -10.96 30.66 -45.82
C THR A 80 -9.78 31.37 -45.16
N ALA A 81 -10.00 32.20 -44.14
CA ALA A 81 -8.91 32.84 -43.41
C ALA A 81 -8.03 31.84 -42.65
N VAL A 82 -8.59 30.75 -42.11
CA VAL A 82 -7.83 29.66 -41.48
C VAL A 82 -7.04 28.88 -42.53
N GLU A 83 -7.65 28.57 -43.68
CA GLU A 83 -6.99 27.86 -44.79
C GLU A 83 -5.80 28.67 -45.33
N THR A 84 -6.00 29.94 -45.65
CA THR A 84 -4.93 30.85 -46.10
C THR A 84 -3.85 31.01 -45.02
N PHE A 85 -4.23 31.11 -43.74
CA PHE A 85 -3.27 31.16 -42.65
C PHE A 85 -2.40 29.88 -42.61
N ASN A 86 -3.01 28.70 -42.71
CA ASN A 86 -2.30 27.43 -42.68
C ASN A 86 -1.35 27.26 -43.87
N GLU A 87 -1.72 27.71 -45.06
CA GLU A 87 -0.86 27.66 -46.25
C GLU A 87 0.31 28.65 -46.18
N TYR A 88 0.06 29.88 -45.71
CA TYR A 88 1.00 31.00 -45.79
C TYR A 88 1.58 31.45 -44.44
N HIS A 89 1.51 30.62 -43.39
CA HIS A 89 2.01 30.93 -42.04
C HIS A 89 3.50 31.31 -41.95
N ARG A 90 4.28 31.13 -43.03
CA ARG A 90 5.69 31.55 -43.11
C ARG A 90 5.87 33.01 -43.56
N GLU A 91 4.81 33.64 -44.06
CA GLU A 91 4.79 35.04 -44.47
C GLU A 91 4.40 35.97 -43.30
N SER A 92 4.35 37.29 -43.53
CA SER A 92 3.85 38.24 -42.52
C SER A 92 2.34 38.37 -42.55
N TRP A 93 1.71 38.80 -41.44
CA TRP A 93 0.25 39.01 -41.36
C TRP A 93 -0.30 39.84 -42.51
N ARG A 94 0.41 40.90 -42.92
CA ARG A 94 0.04 41.74 -44.06
C ARG A 94 0.02 40.98 -45.38
N HIS A 95 1.00 40.12 -45.63
CA HIS A 95 1.03 39.31 -46.85
C HIS A 95 -0.09 38.27 -46.85
N ILE A 96 -0.34 37.62 -45.72
CA ILE A 96 -1.46 36.67 -45.57
C ILE A 96 -2.80 37.38 -45.82
N LEU A 97 -3.01 38.56 -45.23
CA LEU A 97 -4.24 39.36 -45.42
C LEU A 97 -4.44 39.77 -46.88
N ASN A 98 -3.38 40.17 -47.58
CA ASN A 98 -3.43 40.57 -48.99
C ASN A 98 -3.82 39.44 -49.95
N ARG A 99 -3.78 38.18 -49.51
CA ARG A 99 -4.18 37.01 -50.32
C ARG A 99 -5.69 36.75 -50.29
N ILE A 100 -6.45 37.49 -49.48
CA ILE A 100 -7.89 37.27 -49.28
C ILE A 100 -8.68 38.44 -49.88
N PRO A 101 -9.91 38.23 -50.44
CA PRO A 101 -10.66 39.31 -51.08
C PRO A 101 -10.91 40.52 -50.17
N PRO A 102 -10.70 41.76 -50.66
CA PRO A 102 -10.79 42.99 -49.85
C PRO A 102 -12.12 43.20 -49.12
N SER A 103 -13.22 42.69 -49.70
CA SER A 103 -14.57 42.75 -49.12
C SER A 103 -14.68 42.09 -47.73
N SER A 104 -13.70 41.25 -47.37
CA SER A 104 -13.65 40.48 -46.14
C SER A 104 -12.62 41.00 -45.13
N ASN A 105 -11.82 42.01 -45.52
CA ASN A 105 -10.60 42.40 -44.79
C ASN A 105 -10.85 42.76 -43.34
N LYS A 106 -11.90 43.53 -43.01
CA LYS A 106 -12.13 43.97 -41.62
C LYS A 106 -12.34 42.80 -40.66
N LEU A 107 -13.16 41.82 -41.04
CA LEU A 107 -13.45 40.65 -40.19
C LEU A 107 -12.20 39.78 -40.00
N ILE A 108 -11.40 39.62 -41.06
CA ILE A 108 -10.19 38.80 -41.04
C ILE A 108 -9.08 39.49 -40.26
N ASP A 109 -8.94 40.81 -40.44
CA ASP A 109 -7.98 41.64 -39.72
C ASP A 109 -8.25 41.57 -38.21
N ASP A 110 -9.51 41.74 -37.79
CA ASP A 110 -9.92 41.54 -36.38
C ASP A 110 -9.61 40.11 -35.89
N PHE A 111 -9.83 39.10 -36.72
CA PHE A 111 -9.54 37.70 -36.38
C PHE A 111 -8.03 37.46 -36.18
N TYR A 112 -7.18 37.90 -37.12
CA TYR A 112 -5.73 37.79 -37.04
C TYR A 112 -5.13 38.65 -35.92
N TYR A 113 -5.69 39.84 -35.68
CA TYR A 113 -5.33 40.68 -34.54
C TYR A 113 -5.51 39.93 -33.21
N HIS A 114 -6.61 39.19 -33.05
CA HIS A 114 -6.84 38.38 -31.86
C HIS A 114 -5.97 37.12 -31.80
N LEU A 115 -5.72 36.45 -32.93
CA LEU A 115 -4.82 35.29 -32.98
C LEU A 115 -3.38 35.64 -32.61
N SER A 116 -2.87 36.75 -33.15
CA SER A 116 -1.52 37.27 -32.92
C SER A 116 -1.31 37.89 -31.53
N ASN A 117 -2.32 37.83 -30.66
CA ASN A 117 -2.31 38.49 -29.36
C ASN A 117 -1.99 39.99 -29.49
N ARG A 118 -2.73 40.68 -30.38
CA ARG A 118 -2.56 42.09 -30.72
C ARG A 118 -1.20 42.36 -31.37
N GLU A 119 -0.90 41.59 -32.43
CA GLU A 119 0.32 41.69 -33.25
C GLU A 119 1.63 41.37 -32.53
N LYS A 120 1.57 40.77 -31.33
CA LYS A 120 2.76 40.35 -30.57
C LYS A 120 3.42 39.10 -31.16
N LEU A 121 2.63 38.22 -31.77
CA LEU A 121 3.09 36.96 -32.34
C LEU A 121 3.08 37.04 -33.86
N THR A 122 4.13 36.51 -34.47
CA THR A 122 4.20 36.26 -35.91
C THR A 122 3.23 35.14 -36.32
N PRO A 123 2.82 35.07 -37.60
CA PRO A 123 2.00 33.95 -38.09
C PRO A 123 2.63 32.59 -37.81
N ARG A 124 3.96 32.49 -37.93
CA ARG A 124 4.71 31.27 -37.66
C ARG A 124 4.61 30.84 -36.20
N GLU A 125 4.75 31.77 -35.25
CA GLU A 125 4.62 31.47 -33.82
C GLU A 125 3.19 31.02 -33.49
N VAL A 126 2.17 31.74 -34.00
CA VAL A 126 0.77 31.33 -33.82
C VAL A 126 0.52 29.94 -34.40
N TYR A 127 1.07 29.65 -35.58
CA TYR A 127 0.94 28.34 -36.21
C TYR A 127 1.58 27.26 -35.33
N GLN A 128 2.82 27.46 -34.89
CA GLN A 128 3.52 26.52 -34.01
C GLN A 128 2.78 26.27 -32.70
N GLU A 129 2.32 27.31 -32.01
CA GLU A 129 1.55 27.18 -30.77
C GLU A 129 0.21 26.46 -31.00
N SER A 130 -0.51 26.78 -32.08
CA SER A 130 -1.78 26.12 -32.41
C SER A 130 -1.61 24.65 -32.76
N GLN A 131 -0.57 24.30 -33.53
CA GLN A 131 -0.26 22.91 -33.86
C GLN A 131 0.18 22.12 -32.62
N ALA A 132 0.96 22.72 -31.73
CA ALA A 132 1.30 22.11 -30.45
C ALA A 132 0.07 21.85 -29.57
N ALA A 133 -0.88 22.80 -29.54
CA ALA A 133 -2.15 22.62 -28.82
C ALA A 133 -3.02 21.51 -29.45
N ILE A 134 -3.15 21.47 -30.77
CA ILE A 134 -3.89 20.42 -31.49
C ILE A 134 -3.27 19.05 -31.20
N GLN A 135 -1.95 18.92 -31.34
CA GLN A 135 -1.26 17.66 -31.06
C GLN A 135 -1.35 17.28 -29.58
N GLY A 136 -1.28 18.26 -28.68
CA GLY A 136 -1.47 18.07 -27.25
C GLY A 136 -2.87 17.56 -26.89
N LEU A 137 -3.91 18.03 -27.57
CA LEU A 137 -5.26 17.48 -27.46
C LEU A 137 -5.29 16.03 -27.94
N ILE A 138 -4.79 15.75 -29.14
CA ILE A 138 -4.86 14.43 -29.76
C ILE A 138 -4.12 13.37 -28.94
N ASN A 139 -2.87 13.66 -28.56
CA ASN A 139 -2.02 12.71 -27.85
C ASN A 139 -2.54 12.38 -26.44
N ASN A 140 -3.37 13.25 -25.85
CA ASN A 140 -3.83 13.11 -24.48
C ASN A 140 -5.35 12.93 -24.36
N ALA A 141 -6.08 12.84 -25.48
CA ALA A 141 -7.53 12.74 -25.51
C ALA A 141 -8.04 11.49 -24.78
N GLU A 142 -7.38 10.34 -24.97
CA GLU A 142 -7.75 9.07 -24.34
C GLU A 142 -7.64 9.13 -22.80
N TYR A 143 -6.61 9.82 -22.29
CA TYR A 143 -6.36 9.93 -20.85
C TYR A 143 -7.25 10.98 -20.16
N GLY A 144 -7.80 11.93 -20.91
CA GLY A 144 -8.55 13.05 -20.35
C GLY A 144 -10.04 13.06 -20.64
N PHE A 145 -10.47 12.54 -21.79
CA PHE A 145 -11.89 12.54 -22.19
C PHE A 145 -12.63 11.26 -21.84
N ILE A 146 -11.91 10.18 -21.54
CA ILE A 146 -12.50 8.94 -21.02
C ILE A 146 -12.39 8.97 -19.50
N ASP A 147 -13.49 8.62 -18.82
CA ASP A 147 -13.50 8.45 -17.37
C ASP A 147 -12.86 7.10 -17.04
N THR A 148 -11.65 7.14 -16.47
CA THR A 148 -10.94 5.97 -15.99
C THR A 148 -10.57 6.18 -14.53
N ASP A 149 -10.67 5.13 -13.71
CA ASP A 149 -10.38 5.23 -12.27
C ASP A 149 -8.91 5.60 -11.98
N ASN A 150 -8.00 5.35 -12.92
CA ASN A 150 -6.57 5.67 -12.81
C ASN A 150 -6.12 6.53 -13.99
N ARG A 151 -6.37 7.83 -13.91
CA ARG A 151 -5.92 8.76 -14.95
C ARG A 151 -4.45 9.12 -14.77
N ASP A 152 -3.71 9.16 -15.87
CA ASP A 152 -2.31 9.58 -15.87
C ASP A 152 -2.22 11.11 -15.67
N ILE A 153 -1.76 11.50 -14.48
CA ILE A 153 -1.63 12.91 -14.06
C ILE A 153 -0.75 13.72 -15.03
N ILE A 154 0.31 13.12 -15.59
CA ILE A 154 1.20 13.81 -16.53
C ILE A 154 0.44 14.09 -17.82
N ARG A 155 -0.28 13.10 -18.35
CA ARG A 155 -1.09 13.23 -19.56
C ARG A 155 -2.23 14.22 -19.40
N ILE A 156 -2.93 14.19 -18.27
CA ILE A 156 -3.99 15.17 -17.97
C ILE A 156 -3.40 16.58 -17.83
N THR A 157 -2.22 16.73 -17.25
CA THR A 157 -1.53 18.03 -17.17
C THR A 157 -1.18 18.56 -18.56
N GLN A 158 -0.65 17.70 -19.43
CA GLN A 158 -0.38 18.05 -20.83
C GLN A 158 -1.66 18.44 -21.59
N LEU A 159 -2.78 17.75 -21.33
CA LEU A 159 -4.08 18.10 -21.91
C LEU A 159 -4.59 19.45 -21.38
N CYS A 160 -4.46 19.71 -20.08
CA CYS A 160 -4.78 20.99 -19.46
C CYS A 160 -4.00 22.13 -20.12
N ASP A 161 -2.69 21.97 -20.34
CA ASP A 161 -1.87 22.98 -20.99
C ASP A 161 -2.22 23.18 -22.47
N ALA A 162 -2.60 22.12 -23.19
CA ALA A 162 -3.13 22.23 -24.55
C ALA A 162 -4.44 23.05 -24.59
N ILE A 163 -5.36 22.83 -23.65
CA ILE A 163 -6.62 23.60 -23.56
C ILE A 163 -6.36 25.05 -23.09
N ASN A 164 -5.37 25.25 -22.22
CA ASN A 164 -4.99 26.58 -21.74
C ASN A 164 -4.55 27.53 -22.88
N TYR A 165 -4.07 27.01 -24.02
CA TYR A 165 -3.72 27.82 -25.18
C TYR A 165 -4.91 28.63 -25.73
N PHE A 166 -6.09 28.00 -25.82
CA PHE A 166 -7.26 28.60 -26.46
C PHE A 166 -8.37 28.99 -25.48
N GLN A 167 -8.28 28.63 -24.20
CA GLN A 167 -9.26 29.05 -23.20
C GLN A 167 -9.45 30.58 -23.21
N LYS A 168 -10.71 31.05 -23.07
CA LYS A 168 -11.06 32.49 -23.04
C LYS A 168 -10.77 33.26 -24.34
N HIS A 169 -10.36 32.59 -25.40
CA HIS A 169 -10.03 33.21 -26.68
C HIS A 169 -10.86 32.60 -27.80
N ARG A 170 -11.99 33.23 -28.17
CA ARG A 170 -12.88 32.75 -29.24
C ARG A 170 -12.16 32.49 -30.57
N SER A 171 -11.23 33.36 -30.97
CA SER A 171 -10.49 33.20 -32.23
C SER A 171 -9.52 32.02 -32.20
N LYS A 172 -8.78 31.84 -31.09
CA LYS A 172 -7.91 30.68 -30.91
C LYS A 172 -8.70 29.39 -30.77
N THR A 173 -9.84 29.44 -30.08
CA THR A 173 -10.76 28.30 -29.95
C THR A 173 -11.25 27.89 -31.33
N TYR A 174 -11.74 28.83 -32.13
CA TYR A 174 -12.17 28.55 -33.51
C TYR A 174 -11.03 27.99 -34.37
N LEU A 175 -9.83 28.57 -34.31
CA LEU A 175 -8.65 28.08 -35.02
C LEU A 175 -8.35 26.61 -34.69
N VAL A 176 -8.40 26.24 -33.41
CA VAL A 176 -8.16 24.85 -32.98
C VAL A 176 -9.30 23.95 -33.46
N LEU A 177 -10.57 24.30 -33.15
CA LEU A 177 -11.72 23.46 -33.45
C LEU A 177 -11.93 23.21 -34.95
N SER A 178 -11.73 24.24 -35.80
CA SER A 178 -11.87 24.12 -37.26
C SER A 178 -10.86 23.17 -37.90
N GLN A 179 -9.76 22.88 -37.21
CA GLN A 179 -8.74 21.97 -37.68
C GLN A 179 -8.87 20.57 -37.11
N LEU A 180 -9.51 20.39 -35.94
CA LEU A 180 -9.52 19.10 -35.22
C LEU A 180 -9.91 17.90 -36.09
N GLU A 181 -10.99 18.01 -36.87
CA GLU A 181 -11.50 16.90 -37.71
C GLU A 181 -10.43 16.35 -38.68
N ALA A 182 -9.50 17.19 -39.15
CA ALA A 182 -8.44 16.77 -40.06
C ALA A 182 -7.32 15.96 -39.37
N TYR A 183 -7.15 16.12 -38.05
CA TYR A 183 -6.05 15.52 -37.30
C TYR A 183 -6.49 14.38 -36.37
N VAL A 184 -7.80 14.21 -36.12
CA VAL A 184 -8.28 13.07 -35.32
C VAL A 184 -8.10 11.74 -36.06
N PRO A 185 -7.98 10.62 -35.32
CA PRO A 185 -7.98 9.28 -35.91
C PRO A 185 -9.18 9.01 -36.83
N GLU A 186 -9.01 8.13 -37.83
CA GLU A 186 -10.05 7.84 -38.83
C GLU A 186 -11.35 7.32 -38.22
N ASP A 187 -11.26 6.49 -37.18
CA ASP A 187 -12.42 5.96 -36.47
C ASP A 187 -13.21 7.07 -35.73
N ALA A 188 -12.58 8.21 -35.45
CA ALA A 188 -13.20 9.35 -34.81
C ALA A 188 -13.89 10.31 -35.79
N LYS A 189 -13.45 10.38 -37.06
CA LYS A 189 -13.99 11.31 -38.07
C LYS A 189 -15.50 11.14 -38.28
N LYS A 190 -15.99 9.90 -38.21
CA LYS A 190 -17.44 9.61 -38.30
C LYS A 190 -18.29 10.33 -37.26
N PHE A 191 -17.75 10.58 -36.06
CA PHE A 191 -18.47 11.31 -35.01
C PHE A 191 -18.52 12.81 -35.34
N PHE A 192 -17.42 13.38 -35.83
CA PHE A 192 -17.36 14.80 -36.23
C PHE A 192 -18.34 15.09 -37.37
N ALA A 193 -18.37 14.23 -38.39
CA ALA A 193 -19.31 14.34 -39.51
C ALA A 193 -20.78 14.16 -39.06
N ALA A 194 -21.03 13.36 -38.02
CA ALA A 194 -22.37 13.10 -37.52
C ALA A 194 -22.93 14.21 -36.63
N SER A 195 -22.08 14.95 -35.91
CA SER A 195 -22.50 15.95 -34.93
C SER A 195 -22.90 17.27 -35.58
N GLN A 196 -24.22 17.47 -35.76
CA GLN A 196 -24.75 18.70 -36.35
C GLN A 196 -24.47 19.95 -35.49
N VAL A 197 -24.34 19.79 -34.17
CA VAL A 197 -24.01 20.90 -33.27
C VAL A 197 -22.57 21.35 -33.50
N PHE A 198 -21.62 20.42 -33.58
CA PHE A 198 -20.23 20.74 -33.87
C PHE A 198 -20.08 21.39 -35.26
N GLN A 199 -20.67 20.79 -36.30
CA GLN A 199 -20.65 21.36 -37.65
C GLN A 199 -21.31 22.75 -37.69
N GLY A 200 -22.39 22.95 -36.94
CA GLY A 200 -23.01 24.25 -36.77
C GLY A 200 -22.07 25.28 -36.12
N ILE A 201 -21.33 24.90 -35.08
CA ILE A 201 -20.33 25.77 -34.43
C ILE A 201 -19.23 26.17 -35.44
N ILE A 202 -18.69 25.21 -36.21
CA ILE A 202 -17.66 25.49 -37.22
C ILE A 202 -18.19 26.43 -38.31
N ALA A 203 -19.39 26.15 -38.83
CA ALA A 203 -20.04 27.00 -39.84
C ALA A 203 -20.33 28.43 -39.37
N SER A 204 -20.22 28.72 -38.07
CA SER A 204 -20.51 30.03 -37.47
C SER A 204 -19.29 30.89 -37.24
N GLY A 205 -18.09 30.34 -37.48
CA GLY A 205 -16.85 31.07 -37.24
C GLY A 205 -16.56 31.31 -35.75
N SER A 206 -15.78 32.35 -35.48
CA SER A 206 -15.37 32.80 -34.14
C SER A 206 -16.51 33.49 -33.37
N HIS A 207 -17.61 32.76 -33.14
CA HIS A 207 -18.80 33.25 -32.43
C HIS A 207 -18.53 33.41 -30.92
N GLU A 208 -19.27 34.30 -30.24
CA GLU A 208 -19.08 34.62 -28.82
C GLU A 208 -19.24 33.41 -27.89
N ILE A 209 -20.02 32.43 -28.31
CA ILE A 209 -20.27 31.17 -27.62
C ILE A 209 -18.99 30.34 -27.37
N LEU A 210 -17.94 30.58 -28.16
CA LEU A 210 -16.64 29.93 -28.03
C LEU A 210 -15.76 30.53 -26.93
N THR A 211 -16.12 31.68 -26.37
CA THR A 211 -15.29 32.38 -25.37
C THR A 211 -15.02 31.48 -24.15
N ASP A 212 -16.05 30.81 -23.64
CA ASP A 212 -15.94 29.97 -22.44
C ASP A 212 -15.76 28.48 -22.76
N PHE A 213 -15.62 28.10 -24.03
CA PHE A 213 -15.54 26.71 -24.47
C PHE A 213 -14.43 25.94 -23.75
N GLY A 214 -13.20 26.46 -23.77
CA GLY A 214 -12.06 25.79 -23.14
C GLY A 214 -12.26 25.58 -21.64
N MET A 215 -12.82 26.58 -20.92
CA MET A 215 -13.11 26.43 -19.49
C MET A 215 -14.22 25.42 -19.22
N ALA A 216 -15.28 25.40 -20.05
CA ALA A 216 -16.35 24.42 -19.95
C ALA A 216 -15.83 23.01 -20.19
N LEU A 217 -14.98 22.83 -21.21
CA LEU A 217 -14.31 21.57 -21.53
C LEU A 217 -13.45 21.09 -20.36
N MET A 218 -12.60 21.97 -19.81
CA MET A 218 -11.73 21.61 -18.69
C MET A 218 -12.51 21.20 -17.45
N LYS A 219 -13.62 21.89 -17.16
CA LYS A 219 -14.48 21.55 -16.02
C LYS A 219 -15.20 20.23 -16.22
N HIS A 220 -15.76 20.00 -17.41
CA HIS A 220 -16.51 18.79 -17.72
C HIS A 220 -15.65 17.54 -17.53
N PHE A 221 -14.42 17.56 -18.05
CA PHE A 221 -13.49 16.44 -17.99
C PHE A 221 -12.58 16.44 -16.76
N LYS A 222 -12.81 17.35 -15.80
CA LYS A 222 -11.99 17.49 -14.58
C LYS A 222 -10.49 17.63 -14.88
N VAL A 223 -10.14 18.36 -15.94
CA VAL A 223 -8.75 18.63 -16.36
C VAL A 223 -8.32 20.06 -16.03
N THR A 224 -8.97 20.68 -15.04
CA THR A 224 -8.51 21.96 -14.47
C THR A 224 -7.29 21.76 -13.57
N ARG A 225 -6.42 22.76 -13.47
CA ARG A 225 -5.27 22.71 -12.54
C ARG A 225 -5.65 22.37 -11.10
N THR A 226 -6.81 22.83 -10.64
CA THR A 226 -7.33 22.50 -9.30
C THR A 226 -7.72 21.03 -9.20
N ALA A 227 -8.52 20.53 -10.15
CA ALA A 227 -8.93 19.12 -10.16
C ALA A 227 -7.73 18.16 -10.25
N ILE A 228 -6.72 18.49 -11.06
CA ILE A 228 -5.49 17.70 -11.17
C ILE A 228 -4.72 17.68 -9.85
N LYS A 229 -4.65 18.80 -9.14
CA LYS A 229 -4.01 18.86 -7.81
C LYS A 229 -4.76 18.01 -6.79
N ASP A 230 -6.09 18.08 -6.80
CA ASP A 230 -6.91 17.29 -5.89
C ASP A 230 -6.75 15.78 -6.16
N GLU A 231 -6.67 15.37 -7.42
CA GLU A 231 -6.43 13.98 -7.82
C GLU A 231 -5.02 13.51 -7.45
N THR A 232 -4.01 14.33 -7.73
CA THR A 232 -2.62 14.05 -7.29
C THR A 232 -2.53 13.87 -5.78
N ALA A 233 -3.22 14.71 -5.00
CA ALA A 233 -3.23 14.62 -3.55
C ALA A 233 -3.92 13.33 -3.08
N LYS A 234 -5.05 12.94 -3.68
CA LYS A 234 -5.74 11.69 -3.37
C LYS A 234 -4.87 10.47 -3.67
N ASN A 235 -4.23 10.45 -4.83
CA ASN A 235 -3.35 9.34 -5.24
C ASN A 235 -2.15 9.21 -4.29
N LEU A 236 -1.57 10.33 -3.85
CA LEU A 236 -0.48 10.34 -2.87
C LEU A 236 -0.93 9.76 -1.52
N VAL A 237 -2.08 10.19 -1.00
CA VAL A 237 -2.61 9.70 0.28
C VAL A 237 -2.90 8.20 0.21
N SER A 238 -3.50 7.73 -0.89
CA SER A 238 -3.77 6.30 -1.09
C SER A 238 -2.48 5.49 -1.15
N GLY A 239 -1.50 5.94 -1.94
CA GLY A 239 -0.22 5.24 -2.08
C GLY A 239 0.58 5.20 -0.78
N LEU A 240 0.59 6.29 0.00
CA LEU A 240 1.20 6.30 1.33
C LEU A 240 0.50 5.34 2.29
N GLY A 241 -0.84 5.25 2.25
CA GLY A 241 -1.60 4.32 3.08
C GLY A 241 -1.33 2.85 2.74
N GLU A 242 -1.16 2.52 1.46
CA GLU A 242 -0.78 1.17 1.02
C GLU A 242 0.62 0.78 1.48
N ILE A 243 1.60 1.68 1.31
CA ILE A 243 2.98 1.46 1.79
C ILE A 243 3.00 1.31 3.31
N GLU A 244 2.30 2.16 4.04
CA GLU A 244 2.22 2.06 5.51
C GLU A 244 1.64 0.70 5.94
N ARG A 245 0.59 0.22 5.25
CA ARG A 245 -0.01 -1.09 5.52
C ARG A 245 0.96 -2.24 5.22
N GLN A 246 1.69 -2.18 4.12
CA GLN A 246 2.71 -3.17 3.78
C GLN A 246 3.83 -3.21 4.82
N LEU A 247 4.33 -2.04 5.23
CA LEU A 247 5.37 -1.94 6.26
C LEU A 247 4.89 -2.49 7.60
N LYS A 248 3.66 -2.15 8.05
CA LYS A 248 3.08 -2.72 9.28
C LYS A 248 2.98 -4.24 9.22
N THR A 249 2.60 -4.79 8.07
CA THR A 249 2.51 -6.24 7.87
C THR A 249 3.88 -6.89 7.95
N GLN A 250 4.91 -6.32 7.30
CA GLN A 250 6.27 -6.84 7.38
C GLN A 250 6.85 -6.77 8.80
N ILE A 251 6.60 -5.67 9.52
CA ILE A 251 7.02 -5.54 10.93
C ILE A 251 6.39 -6.66 11.77
N SER A 252 5.08 -6.91 11.62
CA SER A 252 4.40 -7.97 12.36
C SER A 252 4.95 -9.37 12.06
N ILE A 253 5.34 -9.63 10.80
CA ILE A 253 5.96 -10.92 10.41
C ILE A 253 7.33 -11.06 11.09
N LEU A 254 8.17 -10.02 11.02
CA LEU A 254 9.50 -10.03 11.63
C LEU A 254 9.45 -10.14 13.16
N GLU A 255 8.45 -9.53 13.81
CA GLU A 255 8.25 -9.67 15.25
C GLU A 255 7.87 -11.11 15.64
N ALA A 256 7.03 -11.77 14.84
CA ALA A 256 6.67 -13.17 15.07
C ALA A 256 7.88 -14.11 14.87
N GLU A 257 8.63 -13.93 13.77
CA GLU A 257 9.84 -14.71 13.48
C GLU A 257 10.92 -14.53 14.56
N LYS A 258 11.10 -13.29 15.04
CA LYS A 258 12.02 -13.02 16.16
C LYS A 258 11.61 -13.79 17.42
N LEU A 259 10.31 -13.82 17.74
CA LEU A 259 9.81 -14.52 18.93
C LEU A 259 10.06 -16.04 18.82
N GLU A 260 9.79 -16.61 17.64
CA GLU A 260 10.02 -18.02 17.33
C GLU A 260 11.51 -18.39 17.47
N LEU A 261 12.40 -17.65 16.80
CA LEU A 261 13.85 -17.87 16.88
C LEU A 261 14.40 -17.70 18.31
N THR A 262 13.84 -16.79 19.10
CA THR A 262 14.24 -16.62 20.50
C THR A 262 13.86 -17.86 21.32
N GLY A 263 12.66 -18.43 21.09
CA GLY A 263 12.22 -19.67 21.72
C GLY A 263 13.08 -20.87 21.33
N GLU A 264 13.43 -21.01 20.05
CA GLU A 264 14.31 -22.08 19.56
C GLU A 264 15.71 -21.99 20.19
N LEU A 265 16.27 -20.79 20.31
CA LEU A 265 17.58 -20.57 20.94
C LEU A 265 17.59 -20.93 22.42
N GLU A 266 16.53 -20.56 23.16
CA GLU A 266 16.40 -20.95 24.57
C GLU A 266 16.30 -22.48 24.72
N GLN A 267 15.50 -23.12 23.87
CA GLN A 267 15.34 -24.57 23.88
C GLN A 267 16.67 -25.29 23.56
N LEU A 268 17.38 -24.87 22.52
CA LEU A 268 18.69 -25.43 22.15
C LEU A 268 19.73 -25.23 23.27
N ARG A 269 19.70 -24.08 23.94
CA ARG A 269 20.60 -23.80 25.05
C ARG A 269 20.33 -24.70 26.26
N GLU A 270 19.06 -24.89 26.62
CA GLU A 270 18.64 -25.78 27.71
C GLU A 270 19.04 -27.23 27.41
N GLN A 271 18.74 -27.70 26.19
CA GLN A 271 19.09 -29.05 25.73
C GLN A 271 20.60 -29.28 25.74
N GLY A 272 21.38 -28.38 25.13
CA GLY A 272 22.83 -28.48 25.11
C GLY A 272 23.45 -28.43 26.51
N HIS A 273 22.90 -27.63 27.42
CA HIS A 273 23.34 -27.62 28.82
C HIS A 273 23.09 -28.97 29.49
N GLN A 274 21.89 -29.52 29.35
CA GLN A 274 21.52 -30.79 29.97
C GLN A 274 22.30 -31.97 29.39
N GLU A 275 22.58 -31.98 28.09
CA GLU A 275 23.43 -32.97 27.44
C GLU A 275 24.86 -32.94 27.98
N ILE A 276 25.48 -31.76 28.07
CA ILE A 276 26.84 -31.60 28.60
C ILE A 276 26.91 -32.08 30.06
N VAL A 277 25.96 -31.69 30.90
CA VAL A 277 25.93 -32.12 32.31
C VAL A 277 25.75 -33.64 32.41
N THR A 278 24.87 -34.22 31.58
CA THR A 278 24.67 -35.67 31.52
C THR A 278 25.95 -36.39 31.10
N GLN A 279 26.66 -35.88 30.10
CA GLN A 279 27.93 -36.44 29.65
C GLN A 279 29.00 -36.37 30.74
N ILE A 280 29.14 -35.22 31.41
CA ILE A 280 30.08 -35.07 32.54
C ILE A 280 29.76 -36.09 33.63
N ALA A 281 28.48 -36.26 33.99
CA ALA A 281 28.09 -37.24 34.99
C ALA A 281 28.39 -38.68 34.56
N GLN A 282 28.16 -39.02 33.28
CA GLN A 282 28.50 -40.32 32.71
C GLN A 282 30.01 -40.58 32.73
N GLU A 283 30.83 -39.61 32.31
CA GLU A 283 32.29 -39.74 32.32
C GLU A 283 32.84 -39.91 33.74
N LEU A 284 32.31 -39.16 34.71
CA LEU A 284 32.70 -39.27 36.11
C LEU A 284 32.29 -40.61 36.74
N GLN A 285 31.15 -41.18 36.34
CA GLN A 285 30.61 -42.38 36.99
C GLN A 285 30.94 -43.70 36.29
N ASN A 286 31.02 -43.70 34.96
CA ASN A 286 31.23 -44.92 34.15
C ASN A 286 32.70 -45.13 33.75
N GLY A 287 33.61 -44.26 34.16
CA GLY A 287 35.05 -44.47 33.98
C GLY A 287 35.56 -45.72 34.70
N SER A 288 36.79 -46.15 34.40
CA SER A 288 37.43 -47.33 34.99
C SER A 288 37.44 -47.34 36.54
N GLN A 289 37.34 -46.15 37.13
CA GLN A 289 37.10 -45.93 38.55
C GLN A 289 35.97 -44.90 38.70
N PRO A 290 34.78 -45.29 39.19
CA PRO A 290 33.64 -44.39 39.39
C PRO A 290 33.95 -43.27 40.38
N ALA A 291 34.29 -42.08 39.88
CA ALA A 291 34.79 -40.96 40.68
C ALA A 291 33.72 -40.45 41.65
N LEU A 292 32.45 -40.39 41.23
CA LEU A 292 31.36 -39.94 42.11
C LEU A 292 31.18 -40.88 43.31
N ASP A 293 31.18 -42.20 43.08
CA ASP A 293 31.12 -43.19 44.16
C ASP A 293 32.35 -43.11 45.09
N GLN A 294 33.54 -42.89 44.53
CA GLN A 294 34.77 -42.75 45.31
C GLN A 294 34.75 -41.50 46.20
N ILE A 295 34.34 -40.35 45.66
CA ILE A 295 34.19 -39.10 46.40
C ILE A 295 33.21 -39.31 47.56
N GLN A 296 32.05 -39.91 47.30
CA GLN A 296 31.06 -40.17 48.34
C GLN A 296 31.58 -41.14 49.41
N LYS A 297 32.30 -42.19 49.01
CA LYS A 297 32.92 -43.15 49.93
C LYS A 297 33.95 -42.47 50.83
N ILE A 298 34.83 -41.64 50.26
CA ILE A 298 35.84 -40.90 51.03
C ILE A 298 35.17 -39.93 52.01
N ILE A 299 34.15 -39.17 51.56
CA ILE A 299 33.35 -38.31 52.43
C ILE A 299 32.77 -39.13 53.60
N SER A 300 32.15 -40.29 53.32
CA SER A 300 31.54 -41.13 54.37
C SER A 300 32.54 -41.75 55.35
N LEU A 301 33.80 -41.90 54.96
CA LEU A 301 34.87 -42.43 55.81
C LEU A 301 35.48 -41.33 56.68
N ILE A 302 35.69 -40.14 56.12
CA ILE A 302 36.33 -39.01 56.82
C ILE A 302 35.33 -38.29 57.72
N GLN A 303 34.06 -38.16 57.30
CA GLN A 303 33.05 -37.41 58.07
C GLN A 303 32.90 -37.89 59.52
N PRO A 304 32.75 -39.20 59.82
CA PRO A 304 32.64 -39.67 61.20
C PRO A 304 33.91 -39.44 62.01
N GLN A 305 35.09 -39.42 61.36
CA GLN A 305 36.38 -39.19 62.02
C GLN A 305 36.59 -37.70 62.37
N ILE A 306 36.05 -36.79 61.55
CA ILE A 306 36.00 -35.36 61.87
C ILE A 306 34.97 -35.08 62.98
N GLU A 307 33.82 -35.76 62.95
CA GLU A 307 32.74 -35.59 63.94
C GLU A 307 33.07 -36.23 65.30
N ALA A 308 33.85 -37.32 65.32
CA ALA A 308 34.33 -37.99 66.52
C ALA A 308 35.82 -37.69 66.74
N SER A 309 36.13 -36.51 67.27
CA SER A 309 37.50 -36.08 67.59
C SER A 309 38.10 -36.89 68.75
N GLY A 310 38.59 -38.10 68.45
CA GLY A 310 39.35 -38.94 69.35
C GLY A 310 40.06 -40.07 68.60
N GLU A 311 41.25 -39.76 68.09
CA GLU A 311 42.21 -40.65 67.37
C GLU A 311 41.87 -40.98 65.90
N ALA A 312 42.38 -40.14 64.99
CA ALA A 312 42.48 -40.48 63.56
C ALA A 312 43.94 -40.80 63.19
N GLN A 313 44.15 -41.87 62.42
CA GLN A 313 45.44 -42.32 61.88
C GLN A 313 45.95 -41.43 60.70
N ILE A 314 45.48 -40.20 60.56
CA ILE A 314 45.84 -39.23 59.49
C ILE A 314 46.13 -37.88 60.16
N SER A 315 47.09 -37.09 59.65
CA SER A 315 47.32 -35.71 60.10
C SER A 315 46.00 -34.93 60.02
N SER A 316 45.49 -34.51 61.18
CA SER A 316 44.14 -33.95 61.35
C SER A 316 43.81 -32.79 60.39
N ASP A 317 44.82 -32.02 59.99
CA ASP A 317 44.64 -30.82 59.17
C ASP A 317 44.47 -31.12 57.68
N ASP A 318 45.18 -32.12 57.14
CA ASP A 318 45.09 -32.51 55.73
C ASP A 318 43.76 -33.23 55.43
N ALA A 319 43.29 -34.07 56.36
CA ALA A 319 42.01 -34.76 56.24
C ALA A 319 40.82 -33.79 56.19
N LEU A 320 40.86 -32.72 57.00
CA LEU A 320 39.85 -31.67 57.02
C LEU A 320 39.85 -30.88 55.70
N ALA A 321 41.03 -30.52 55.20
CA ALA A 321 41.16 -29.81 53.92
C ALA A 321 40.60 -30.65 52.75
N ILE A 322 40.93 -31.94 52.68
CA ILE A 322 40.40 -32.86 51.68
C ILE A 322 38.88 -32.98 51.79
N PHE A 323 38.33 -33.13 53.00
CA PHE A 323 36.89 -33.19 53.22
C PHE A 323 36.15 -31.95 52.73
N ILE A 324 36.68 -30.74 53.00
CA ILE A 324 36.10 -29.48 52.53
C ILE A 324 36.08 -29.42 51.00
N VAL A 325 37.18 -29.77 50.34
CA VAL A 325 37.27 -29.76 48.86
C VAL A 325 36.25 -30.74 48.26
N LEU A 326 36.19 -31.97 48.77
CA LEU A 326 35.25 -32.98 48.27
C LEU A 326 33.78 -32.57 48.50
N ARG A 327 33.46 -31.97 49.65
CA ARG A 327 32.12 -31.45 49.93
C ARG A 327 31.74 -30.29 49.01
N ASN A 328 32.69 -29.40 48.71
CA ASN A 328 32.46 -28.30 47.77
C ASN A 328 32.21 -28.84 46.35
N LEU A 329 32.97 -29.84 45.90
CA LEU A 329 32.72 -30.53 44.63
C LEU A 329 31.33 -31.17 44.58
N MET A 330 30.93 -31.88 45.63
CA MET A 330 29.58 -32.44 45.73
C MET A 330 28.48 -31.38 45.69
N THR A 331 28.72 -30.21 46.30
CA THR A 331 27.78 -29.07 46.24
C THR A 331 27.67 -28.51 44.83
N ILE A 332 28.78 -28.45 44.09
CA ILE A 332 28.79 -28.03 42.68
C ILE A 332 28.03 -29.04 41.82
N PHE A 333 28.25 -30.33 42.01
CA PHE A 333 27.51 -31.39 41.30
C PHE A 333 26.00 -31.34 41.56
N GLN A 334 25.58 -31.11 42.82
CA GLN A 334 24.17 -30.91 43.15
C GLN A 334 23.57 -29.68 42.47
N LYS A 335 24.31 -28.56 42.38
CA LYS A 335 23.86 -27.36 41.64
C LYS A 335 23.71 -27.61 40.13
N LEU A 336 24.47 -28.55 39.59
CA LEU A 336 24.33 -29.03 38.21
C LEU A 336 23.22 -30.10 38.07
N GLY A 337 22.54 -30.48 39.16
CA GLY A 337 21.49 -31.51 39.13
C GLY A 337 22.01 -32.95 39.14
N ILE A 338 23.32 -33.16 39.35
CA ILE A 338 23.94 -34.47 39.52
C ILE A 338 23.73 -34.92 40.97
N GLU A 339 22.85 -35.89 41.18
CA GLU A 339 22.41 -36.33 42.49
C GLU A 339 22.36 -37.84 42.65
N THR A 340 22.44 -38.29 43.89
CA THR A 340 22.22 -39.70 44.24
C THR A 340 20.75 -40.00 44.48
N TYR A 341 20.31 -41.20 44.12
CA TYR A 341 18.98 -41.71 44.43
C TYR A 341 19.03 -43.22 44.73
N PRO A 342 18.09 -43.76 45.52
CA PRO A 342 17.17 -43.04 46.41
C PRO A 342 17.93 -42.35 47.56
N LYS A 343 17.30 -41.34 48.19
CA LYS A 343 17.95 -40.50 49.22
C LYS A 343 18.42 -41.31 50.44
N SER A 344 17.75 -42.43 50.73
CA SER A 344 18.04 -43.31 51.86
C SER A 344 18.33 -44.74 51.39
N LEU A 345 19.29 -45.40 52.06
CA LEU A 345 19.59 -46.83 51.88
C LEU A 345 18.82 -47.73 52.88
N LYS A 346 18.26 -47.14 53.94
CA LYS A 346 17.64 -47.89 55.04
C LYS A 346 16.15 -48.15 54.82
N ASP A 347 15.52 -47.37 53.93
CA ASP A 347 14.08 -47.43 53.72
C ASP A 347 13.73 -48.56 52.74
N SER A 348 12.73 -49.38 53.10
CA SER A 348 12.13 -50.34 52.17
C SER A 348 11.12 -49.65 51.27
N PHE A 349 11.12 -49.94 49.98
CA PHE A 349 10.13 -49.43 49.03
C PHE A 349 9.71 -50.52 48.05
N THR A 350 8.73 -50.22 47.21
CA THR A 350 8.21 -51.16 46.23
C THR A 350 8.63 -50.76 44.82
N ILE A 351 8.95 -51.75 43.98
CA ILE A 351 9.26 -51.56 42.56
C ILE A 351 8.46 -52.53 41.70
N SER A 352 8.19 -52.14 40.47
CA SER A 352 7.61 -52.96 39.40
C SER A 352 8.64 -53.26 38.32
N GLN A 353 8.28 -54.10 37.33
CA GLN A 353 9.13 -54.37 36.18
C GLN A 353 9.46 -53.10 35.36
N VAL A 354 8.59 -52.09 35.37
CA VAL A 354 8.80 -50.81 34.65
C VAL A 354 9.90 -49.98 35.30
N ASP A 355 10.14 -50.18 36.60
CA ASP A 355 11.13 -49.44 37.36
C ASP A 355 12.56 -49.98 37.20
N LEU A 356 12.74 -51.10 36.48
CA LEU A 356 14.05 -51.73 36.27
C LEU A 356 15.03 -50.86 35.45
N ALA A 357 14.53 -49.86 34.72
CA ALA A 357 15.36 -48.84 34.08
C ALA A 357 16.03 -47.90 35.10
N LYS A 358 15.41 -47.70 36.28
CA LYS A 358 15.90 -46.86 37.38
C LYS A 358 16.59 -47.68 38.47
N TYR A 359 16.14 -48.92 38.69
CA TYR A 359 16.63 -49.78 39.76
C TYR A 359 17.16 -51.10 39.21
N ALA A 360 18.46 -51.35 39.39
CA ALA A 360 19.08 -52.61 39.05
C ALA A 360 18.74 -53.65 40.12
N TYR A 361 17.84 -54.57 39.78
CA TYR A 361 17.42 -55.66 40.66
C TYR A 361 18.50 -56.76 40.69
N VAL A 362 19.25 -56.83 41.79
CA VAL A 362 20.47 -57.65 41.90
C VAL A 362 20.32 -58.91 42.74
N GLY A 363 19.19 -59.08 43.45
CA GLY A 363 18.95 -60.27 44.27
C GLY A 363 17.48 -60.46 44.61
N GLY A 364 16.99 -61.69 44.43
CA GLY A 364 15.60 -62.10 44.69
C GLY A 364 15.01 -62.94 43.56
N THR A 365 13.70 -63.10 43.57
CA THR A 365 12.94 -63.88 42.59
C THR A 365 12.67 -63.05 41.32
N PRO A 366 12.65 -63.65 40.11
CA PRO A 366 12.35 -62.90 38.88
C PRO A 366 10.90 -62.37 38.87
N PHE A 367 10.67 -61.25 38.19
CA PHE A 367 9.31 -60.76 37.92
C PHE A 367 8.63 -61.65 36.88
N THR A 368 7.39 -62.04 37.16
CA THR A 368 6.52 -62.88 36.32
C THR A 368 5.67 -62.06 35.37
N ASN A 369 5.36 -60.79 35.69
CA ASN A 369 4.61 -59.88 34.83
C ASN A 369 4.82 -58.40 35.20
N TYR A 370 4.35 -57.49 34.33
CA TYR A 370 4.50 -56.03 34.50
C TYR A 370 3.71 -55.43 35.68
N THR A 371 2.72 -56.14 36.20
CA THR A 371 1.89 -55.69 37.34
C THR A 371 2.39 -56.20 38.69
N GLU A 372 3.39 -57.09 38.70
CA GLU A 372 3.97 -57.63 39.91
C GLU A 372 4.80 -56.55 40.62
N ILE A 373 4.53 -56.38 41.91
CA ILE A 373 5.18 -55.40 42.77
C ILE A 373 6.01 -56.16 43.80
N LYS A 374 7.30 -55.82 43.89
CA LYS A 374 8.22 -56.41 44.87
C LYS A 374 8.70 -55.39 45.87
N ARG A 375 8.79 -55.81 47.13
CA ARG A 375 9.36 -55.00 48.20
C ARG A 375 10.87 -55.18 48.20
N VAL A 376 11.59 -54.09 48.06
CA VAL A 376 13.05 -54.07 47.93
C VAL A 376 13.69 -53.10 48.91
N GLN A 377 14.98 -53.31 49.17
CA GLN A 377 15.85 -52.38 49.86
C GLN A 377 16.99 -51.96 48.93
N CYS A 378 17.36 -50.68 48.98
CA CYS A 378 18.51 -50.16 48.23
C CYS A 378 19.82 -50.56 48.92
N ILE A 379 20.68 -51.26 48.21
CA ILE A 379 22.01 -51.66 48.68
C ILE A 379 23.07 -50.65 48.24
N GLN A 380 22.92 -50.11 47.04
CA GLN A 380 23.82 -49.10 46.48
C GLN A 380 23.02 -48.02 45.77
N LYS A 381 23.27 -46.76 46.11
CA LYS A 381 22.63 -45.63 45.43
C LYS A 381 23.07 -45.58 43.97
N GLY A 382 22.16 -45.15 43.11
CA GLY A 382 22.42 -44.78 41.73
C GLY A 382 22.67 -43.28 41.61
N TRP A 383 23.06 -42.86 40.41
CA TRP A 383 23.31 -41.46 40.05
C TRP A 383 22.36 -41.02 38.94
N LYS A 384 21.84 -39.80 39.05
CA LYS A 384 20.97 -39.18 38.06
C LYS A 384 21.36 -37.72 37.81
N VAL A 385 21.02 -37.23 36.62
CA VAL A 385 21.01 -35.81 36.28
C VAL A 385 19.57 -35.40 36.04
N ASN A 386 19.00 -34.62 36.94
CA ASN A 386 17.56 -34.33 36.96
C ASN A 386 16.73 -35.63 36.95
N ASP A 387 16.04 -35.94 35.84
CA ASP A 387 15.27 -37.18 35.65
C ASP A 387 16.00 -38.26 34.84
N ASN A 388 17.16 -37.93 34.25
CA ASN A 388 17.95 -38.86 33.46
C ASN A 388 18.81 -39.73 34.38
N ILE A 389 18.64 -41.05 34.29
CA ILE A 389 19.42 -42.01 35.06
C ILE A 389 20.79 -42.20 34.41
N ILE A 390 21.85 -41.93 35.18
CA ILE A 390 23.24 -42.16 34.77
C ILE A 390 23.67 -43.57 35.15
N THR A 391 23.35 -43.98 36.37
CA THR A 391 23.59 -45.34 36.86
C THR A 391 22.39 -45.78 37.70
N PRO A 392 21.82 -46.97 37.43
CA PRO A 392 20.70 -47.50 38.20
C PRO A 392 21.10 -47.77 39.64
N ALA A 393 20.21 -47.49 40.59
CA ALA A 393 20.41 -47.86 41.99
C ALA A 393 20.27 -49.38 42.16
N LYS A 394 21.18 -50.03 42.88
CA LYS A 394 21.11 -51.48 43.10
C LYS A 394 20.18 -51.80 44.25
N VAL A 395 19.20 -52.64 44.00
CA VAL A 395 18.16 -53.02 44.96
C VAL A 395 18.06 -54.54 45.07
N GLN A 396 17.70 -55.02 46.26
CA GLN A 396 17.49 -56.43 46.55
C GLN A 396 16.13 -56.63 47.21
N GLU A 397 15.47 -57.74 46.85
CA GLU A 397 14.20 -58.14 47.45
C GLU A 397 14.36 -58.46 48.93
N LEU A 398 13.44 -57.90 49.72
CA LEU A 398 13.27 -58.27 51.12
C LEU A 398 12.39 -59.52 51.17
N THR A 399 13.00 -60.67 51.42
CA THR A 399 12.26 -61.89 51.76
C THR A 399 11.73 -61.74 53.17
N ASP A 400 10.41 -61.76 53.36
CA ASP A 400 9.80 -61.82 54.68
C ASP A 400 10.19 -63.16 55.33
N ASN A 401 11.26 -63.16 56.14
CA ASN A 401 11.49 -64.22 57.11
C ASN A 401 10.46 -64.06 58.24
N SER A 402 9.25 -64.56 57.98
CA SER A 402 8.22 -64.79 58.99
C SER A 402 7.45 -66.08 58.70
N THR A 403 8.16 -67.20 58.82
CA THR A 403 7.68 -68.36 59.58
C THR A 403 8.89 -68.97 60.31
N ASN A 404 9.11 -68.54 61.55
CA ASN A 404 9.77 -69.37 62.57
C ASN A 404 8.65 -70.03 63.37
N ASN A 405 8.66 -71.37 63.39
CA ASN A 405 8.10 -72.33 64.36
C ASN A 405 7.42 -73.51 63.69
#